data_AF-A0A3S1F6V3-F1
#
_entry.id   AF-A0A3S1F6V3-F1
#
_cell.length_a   1.000
_cell.length_b   1.000
_cell.length_c   1.000
_cell.angle_alpha   90.00
_cell.angle_beta   90.00
_cell.angle_gamma   90.00
#
_symmetry.space_group_name_H-M   'P 1'
#
loop_
_entity.id
_entity.type
_entity.pdbx_description
1 polymer ?
#
loop_
_entity_poly.entity_id
_entity_poly.type
_entity_poly.pdbx_seq_one_letter_code
_entity_poly.pdbx_strand_id
1 'polypeptide(L)'
;DLEGYCGETAAALIQLAAMVLDPVGAPRFADLAGRAGCAQAMTGLLLLLPLHRRRGQCFVPADILAAAGSSPEEFIAGDGGPGAKRAVAAMMALAREHLSAFEQGAPTLPVSLRPAFLPLALSRAYLGKMENGSPLEGVA
;
A
#
# COMPACT_ATOMS: atom_id res chain seq x y z
N ASP A 1 13.64 -1.78 1.57
CA ASP A 1 12.50 -2.53 2.15
C ASP A 1 11.22 -2.09 1.41
N LEU A 2 10.05 -2.63 1.78
CA LEU A 2 8.78 -2.30 1.10
C LEU A 2 8.36 -0.84 1.29
N GLU A 3 8.56 -0.27 2.48
CA GLU A 3 8.20 1.13 2.75
C GLU A 3 9.10 2.09 1.96
N GLY A 4 10.40 1.78 1.82
CA GLY A 4 11.30 2.51 0.92
C GLY A 4 10.82 2.50 -0.53
N TYR A 5 10.40 1.33 -1.06
CA TYR A 5 9.81 1.24 -2.39
C TYR A 5 8.54 2.09 -2.52
N CYS A 6 7.66 2.07 -1.51
CA CYS A 6 6.46 2.92 -1.49
C CYS A 6 6.82 4.41 -1.45
N GLY A 7 7.88 4.76 -0.70
CA GLY A 7 8.47 6.09 -0.59
C GLY A 7 8.90 6.63 -1.95
N GLU A 8 9.70 5.85 -2.68
CA GLU A 8 10.28 6.23 -3.97
C GLU A 8 9.26 6.24 -5.12
N THR A 9 8.10 5.58 -4.97
CA THR A 9 7.10 5.44 -6.03
C THR A 9 5.84 6.28 -5.79
N ALA A 10 4.97 5.86 -4.88
CA ALA A 10 3.68 6.50 -4.65
C ALA A 10 3.81 7.75 -3.79
N ALA A 11 4.59 7.69 -2.70
CA ALA A 11 4.73 8.82 -1.78
C ALA A 11 5.45 10.00 -2.45
N ALA A 12 6.50 9.74 -3.23
CA ALA A 12 7.21 10.77 -3.99
C ALA A 12 6.28 11.54 -4.92
N LEU A 13 5.36 10.86 -5.62
CA LEU A 13 4.39 11.51 -6.51
C LEU A 13 3.38 12.37 -5.73
N ILE A 14 2.89 11.90 -4.59
CA ILE A 14 2.00 12.68 -3.72
C ILE A 14 2.72 13.92 -3.20
N GLN A 15 3.96 13.77 -2.73
CA GLN A 15 4.77 14.88 -2.22
C GLN A 15 5.08 15.91 -3.31
N LEU A 16 5.43 15.46 -4.53
CA LEU A 16 5.65 16.34 -5.67
C LEU A 16 4.37 17.11 -6.03
N ALA A 17 3.22 16.45 -6.08
CA ALA A 17 1.93 17.09 -6.33
C ALA A 17 1.60 18.14 -5.24
N ALA A 18 1.86 17.82 -3.97
CA ALA A 18 1.70 18.76 -2.86
C ALA A 18 2.61 20.00 -3.02
N MET A 19 3.88 19.81 -3.37
CA MET A 19 4.83 20.91 -3.59
C MET A 19 4.47 21.78 -4.79
N VAL A 20 3.86 21.21 -5.85
CA VAL A 20 3.34 21.98 -6.99
C VAL A 20 2.17 22.86 -6.56
N LEU A 21 1.28 22.36 -5.69
CA LEU A 21 0.09 23.09 -5.23
C LEU A 21 0.41 24.17 -4.21
N ASP A 22 1.33 23.90 -3.28
CA ASP A 22 1.72 24.82 -2.22
C ASP A 22 3.17 24.53 -1.78
N PRO A 23 4.17 25.14 -2.45
CA PRO A 23 5.58 24.87 -2.18
C PRO A 23 6.03 25.32 -0.79
N VAL A 24 5.31 26.25 -0.15
CA VAL A 24 5.63 26.76 1.19
C VAL A 24 5.03 25.87 2.27
N GLY A 25 3.79 25.43 2.10
CA GLY A 25 3.08 24.58 3.04
C GLY A 25 3.47 23.10 2.98
N ALA A 26 3.70 22.56 1.77
CA ALA A 26 3.90 21.13 1.53
C ALA A 26 5.02 20.46 2.34
N PRO A 27 6.21 21.06 2.56
CA PRO A 27 7.29 20.39 3.29
C PRO A 27 6.88 19.96 4.71
N ARG A 28 5.93 20.66 5.34
CA ARG A 28 5.44 20.34 6.70
C ARG A 28 4.58 19.08 6.76
N PHE A 29 4.15 18.55 5.62
CA PHE A 29 3.25 17.41 5.50
C PHE A 29 3.89 16.21 4.78
N ALA A 30 5.22 16.19 4.66
CA ALA A 30 5.95 15.11 4.01
C ALA A 30 5.69 13.74 4.65
N ASP A 31 5.57 13.68 5.99
CA ASP A 31 5.23 12.44 6.69
C ASP A 31 3.84 11.92 6.30
N LEU A 32 2.85 12.81 6.10
CA LEU A 32 1.53 12.41 5.62
C LEU A 32 1.58 11.91 4.18
N ALA A 33 2.41 12.49 3.32
CA ALA A 33 2.63 11.97 1.97
C ALA A 33 3.27 10.58 2.01
N GLY A 34 4.20 10.33 2.93
CA GLY A 34 4.77 9.01 3.21
C GLY A 34 3.72 7.96 3.58
N ARG A 35 2.87 8.26 4.57
CA ARG A 35 1.78 7.38 5.03
C ARG A 35 0.76 7.13 3.91
N ALA A 36 0.35 8.18 3.21
CA ALA A 36 -0.59 8.07 2.08
C ALA A 36 -0.01 7.22 0.95
N GLY A 37 1.26 7.44 0.59
CA GLY A 37 1.94 6.68 -0.45
C GLY A 37 2.09 5.21 -0.10
N CYS A 38 2.45 4.87 1.14
CA CYS A 38 2.52 3.48 1.61
C CYS A 38 1.15 2.79 1.52
N ALA A 39 0.11 3.41 2.07
CA ALA A 39 -1.24 2.86 2.01
C ALA A 39 -1.72 2.65 0.56
N GLN A 40 -1.50 3.61 -0.33
CA GLN A 40 -1.86 3.53 -1.74
C GLN A 40 -1.09 2.41 -2.47
N ALA A 41 0.24 2.39 -2.33
CA ALA A 41 1.10 1.43 -3.01
C ALA A 41 0.82 0.00 -2.55
N MET A 42 0.77 -0.25 -1.24
CA MET A 42 0.50 -1.58 -0.70
C MET A 42 -0.89 -2.09 -1.12
N THR A 43 -1.90 -1.22 -1.11
CA THR A 43 -3.23 -1.57 -1.62
C THR A 43 -3.17 -1.93 -3.11
N GLY A 44 -2.45 -1.16 -3.93
CA GLY A 44 -2.26 -1.44 -5.35
C GLY A 44 -1.54 -2.77 -5.61
N LEU A 45 -0.49 -3.07 -4.83
CA LEU A 45 0.24 -4.34 -4.90
C LEU A 45 -0.67 -5.54 -4.59
N LEU A 46 -1.58 -5.39 -3.61
CA LEU A 46 -2.56 -6.41 -3.27
C LEU A 46 -3.61 -6.60 -4.37
N LEU A 47 -4.13 -5.52 -4.94
CA LEU A 47 -5.09 -5.58 -6.06
C LEU A 47 -4.50 -6.27 -7.29
N LEU A 48 -3.22 -6.02 -7.57
CA LEU A 48 -2.49 -6.57 -8.71
C LEU A 48 -1.77 -7.88 -8.40
N LEU A 49 -1.97 -8.44 -7.20
CA LEU A 49 -1.25 -9.61 -6.71
C LEU A 49 -1.27 -10.81 -7.68
N PRO A 50 -2.41 -11.22 -8.28
CA PRO A 50 -2.40 -12.33 -9.22
C PRO A 50 -1.55 -12.06 -10.46
N LEU A 51 -1.53 -10.81 -10.93
CA LEU A 51 -0.72 -10.42 -12.09
C LEU A 51 0.77 -10.44 -11.75
N HIS A 52 1.16 -9.92 -10.58
CA HIS A 52 2.54 -9.97 -10.10
C HIS A 52 3.03 -11.41 -9.97
N ARG A 53 2.24 -12.29 -9.33
CA ARG A 53 2.58 -13.71 -9.18
C ARG A 53 2.75 -14.42 -10.53
N ARG A 54 1.84 -14.20 -11.48
CA ARG A 54 1.95 -14.75 -12.86
C ARG A 54 3.20 -14.27 -13.61
N ARG A 55 3.72 -13.09 -13.26
CA ARG A 55 4.97 -12.53 -13.81
C ARG A 55 6.22 -12.96 -13.01
N GLY A 56 6.08 -13.83 -12.02
CA GLY A 56 7.17 -14.24 -11.14
C GLY A 56 7.66 -13.14 -10.20
N GLN A 57 6.83 -12.13 -9.93
CA GLN A 57 7.18 -10.99 -9.08
C GLN A 57 6.62 -11.20 -7.66
N CYS A 58 7.48 -11.04 -6.65
CA CYS A 58 7.09 -11.04 -5.25
C CYS A 58 7.39 -9.68 -4.63
N PHE A 59 6.35 -8.93 -4.29
CA PHE A 59 6.44 -7.66 -3.58
C PHE A 59 6.18 -7.78 -2.07
N VAL A 60 5.82 -8.98 -1.60
CA VAL A 60 5.68 -9.24 -0.17
C VAL A 60 7.08 -9.34 0.45
N PRO A 61 7.36 -8.61 1.55
CA PRO A 61 8.62 -8.70 2.27
C PRO A 61 8.96 -10.12 2.73
N ALA A 62 10.25 -10.47 2.70
CA ALA A 62 10.72 -11.80 3.04
C ALA A 62 10.48 -12.17 4.51
N ASP A 63 10.54 -11.19 5.42
CA ASP A 63 10.22 -11.34 6.84
C ASP A 63 8.71 -11.60 7.08
N ILE A 64 7.82 -10.92 6.35
CA ILE A 64 6.38 -11.22 6.36
C ILE A 64 6.11 -12.64 5.86
N LEU A 65 6.77 -13.05 4.78
CA LEU A 65 6.64 -14.42 4.25
C LEU A 65 7.16 -15.47 5.23
N ALA A 66 8.33 -15.24 5.82
CA ALA A 66 8.91 -16.14 6.81
C ALA A 66 8.00 -16.27 8.05
N ALA A 67 7.47 -15.15 8.56
CA ALA A 67 6.53 -15.14 9.68
C ALA A 67 5.20 -15.86 9.34
N ALA A 68 4.79 -15.81 8.07
CA ALA A 68 3.64 -16.55 7.57
C ALA A 68 3.91 -18.04 7.32
N GLY A 69 5.17 -18.49 7.44
CA GLY A 69 5.61 -19.85 7.14
C GLY A 69 5.66 -20.15 5.65
N SER A 70 6.14 -19.19 4.85
CA SER A 70 6.28 -19.30 3.38
C SER A 70 7.61 -18.72 2.91
N SER A 71 7.90 -18.83 1.62
CA SER A 71 9.03 -18.20 0.94
C SER A 71 8.56 -17.43 -0.31
N PRO A 72 9.39 -16.54 -0.88
CA PRO A 72 9.05 -15.88 -2.14
C PRO A 72 8.73 -16.88 -3.26
N GLU A 73 9.49 -17.98 -3.36
CA GLU A 73 9.35 -19.01 -4.38
C GLU A 73 8.03 -19.78 -4.22
N GLU A 74 7.69 -20.18 -2.99
CA GLU A 74 6.41 -20.83 -2.71
C GLU A 74 5.24 -19.87 -2.95
N PHE A 75 5.37 -18.62 -2.50
CA PHE A 75 4.31 -17.62 -2.63
C PHE A 75 3.98 -17.29 -4.08
N ILE A 76 4.95 -17.24 -5.00
CA ILE A 76 4.68 -16.99 -6.42
C ILE A 76 4.21 -18.24 -7.17
N ALA A 77 4.54 -19.45 -6.69
CA ALA A 77 4.16 -20.71 -7.34
C ALA A 77 2.71 -21.11 -7.05
N GLY A 78 2.05 -21.78 -8.01
CA GLY A 78 0.73 -22.40 -7.83
C GLY A 78 -0.29 -21.49 -7.13
N ASP A 79 -0.91 -22.00 -6.07
CA ASP A 79 -1.86 -21.25 -5.24
C ASP A 79 -1.18 -20.36 -4.18
N GLY A 80 0.13 -20.50 -3.98
CA GLY A 80 0.96 -19.73 -3.05
C GLY A 80 1.27 -20.47 -1.75
N GLY A 81 0.81 -21.72 -1.63
CA GLY A 81 1.02 -22.55 -0.45
C GLY A 81 0.19 -22.11 0.77
N PRO A 82 0.32 -22.83 1.89
CA PRO A 82 -0.51 -22.64 3.09
C PRO A 82 -0.25 -21.29 3.79
N GLY A 83 0.88 -20.63 3.52
CA GLY A 83 1.24 -19.33 4.09
C GLY A 83 0.66 -18.12 3.34
N ALA A 84 0.22 -18.28 2.09
CA ALA A 84 -0.17 -17.14 1.25
C ALA A 84 -1.26 -16.26 1.86
N LYS A 85 -2.31 -16.86 2.43
CA LYS A 85 -3.40 -16.12 3.07
C LYS A 85 -2.93 -15.30 4.28
N ARG A 86 -2.00 -15.84 5.08
CA ARG A 86 -1.43 -15.12 6.23
C ARG A 86 -0.53 -13.97 5.77
N ALA A 87 0.29 -14.19 4.75
CA ALA A 87 1.14 -13.14 4.17
C ALA A 87 0.31 -11.99 3.59
N VAL A 88 -0.77 -12.31 2.87
CA VAL A 88 -1.73 -11.33 2.34
C VAL A 88 -2.42 -10.57 3.47
N ALA A 89 -2.86 -11.26 4.53
CA ALA A 89 -3.47 -10.60 5.69
C ALA A 89 -2.50 -9.63 6.39
N ALA A 90 -1.22 -10.01 6.53
CA ALA A 90 -0.20 -9.13 7.09
C ALA A 90 0.03 -7.89 6.22
N MET A 91 0.08 -8.04 4.90
CA MET A 91 0.17 -6.91 3.96
C MET A 91 -1.05 -5.98 4.05
N MET A 92 -2.27 -6.52 4.16
CA MET A 92 -3.48 -5.72 4.35
C MET A 92 -3.45 -4.95 5.67
N ALA A 93 -2.99 -5.58 6.74
CA ALA A 93 -2.85 -4.93 8.05
C ALA A 93 -1.84 -3.76 7.99
N LEU A 94 -0.69 -3.95 7.34
CA LEU A 94 0.31 -2.90 7.18
C LEU A 94 -0.23 -1.72 6.34
N ALA A 95 -0.94 -2.01 5.25
CA ALA A 95 -1.60 -0.97 4.45
C ALA A 95 -2.64 -0.18 5.27
N ARG A 96 -3.41 -0.87 6.13
CA ARG A 96 -4.37 -0.24 7.05
C ARG A 96 -3.71 0.63 8.12
N GLU A 97 -2.57 0.21 8.65
CA GLU A 97 -1.82 1.00 9.64
C GLU A 97 -1.42 2.37 9.04
N HIS A 98 -0.82 2.36 7.85
CA HIS A 98 -0.47 3.59 7.14
C HIS A 98 -1.68 4.44 6.78
N LEU A 99 -2.77 3.81 6.33
CA LEU A 99 -4.02 4.52 6.03
C LEU A 99 -4.58 5.19 7.29
N SER A 100 -4.63 4.49 8.42
CA SER A 100 -5.12 5.03 9.67
C SER A 100 -4.25 6.19 10.18
N ALA A 101 -2.93 6.04 10.09
CA ALA A 101 -2.00 7.11 10.45
C ALA A 101 -2.19 8.36 9.59
N PHE A 102 -2.40 8.19 8.28
CA PHE A 102 -2.75 9.30 7.39
C PHE A 102 -4.08 9.95 7.80
N GLU A 103 -5.13 9.16 8.01
CA GLU A 103 -6.46 9.68 8.34
C GLU A 103 -6.51 10.43 9.67
N GLN A 104 -5.70 10.03 10.65
CA GLN A 104 -5.56 10.76 11.91
C GLN A 104 -4.92 12.15 11.72
N GLY A 105 -3.97 12.28 10.79
CA GLY A 105 -3.32 13.55 10.49
C GLY A 105 -4.04 14.39 9.44
N ALA A 106 -4.88 13.79 8.59
CA ALA A 106 -5.57 14.44 7.48
C ALA A 106 -6.37 15.71 7.87
N PRO A 107 -7.01 15.84 9.06
CA PRO A 107 -7.67 17.07 9.48
C PRO A 107 -6.75 18.30 9.53
N THR A 108 -5.43 18.09 9.69
CA THR A 108 -4.44 19.17 9.75
C THR A 108 -4.03 19.69 8.37
N LEU A 109 -4.44 19.04 7.28
CA LEU A 109 -4.09 19.44 5.92
C LEU A 109 -4.77 20.77 5.53
N PRO A 110 -3.98 21.77 5.08
CA PRO A 110 -4.49 22.95 4.41
C PRO A 110 -5.37 22.58 3.23
N VAL A 111 -6.39 23.38 2.96
CA VAL A 111 -7.29 23.16 1.81
C VAL A 111 -6.51 23.11 0.49
N SER A 112 -5.42 23.89 0.37
CA SER A 112 -4.52 23.88 -0.79
C SER A 112 -3.89 22.52 -1.08
N LEU A 113 -3.62 21.71 -0.05
CA LEU A 113 -2.91 20.44 -0.18
C LEU A 113 -3.81 19.23 -0.36
N ARG A 114 -5.09 19.30 0.04
CA ARG A 114 -6.02 18.17 -0.02
C ARG A 114 -6.10 17.48 -1.40
N PRO A 115 -6.06 18.21 -2.55
CA PRO A 115 -6.12 17.55 -3.86
C PRO A 115 -4.97 16.58 -4.13
N ALA A 116 -3.77 16.81 -3.58
CA ALA A 116 -2.61 15.93 -3.78
C ALA A 116 -2.83 14.51 -3.21
N PHE A 117 -3.73 14.37 -2.23
CA PHE A 117 -4.00 13.12 -1.54
C PHE A 117 -5.23 12.35 -2.07
N LEU A 118 -5.94 12.89 -3.07
CA LEU A 118 -7.09 12.22 -3.70
C LEU A 118 -6.79 10.82 -4.25
N PRO A 119 -5.59 10.52 -4.80
CA PRO A 119 -5.25 9.17 -5.23
C PRO A 119 -5.40 8.08 -4.15
N LEU A 120 -5.28 8.43 -2.87
CA LEU A 120 -5.48 7.51 -1.74
C LEU A 120 -6.96 7.17 -1.48
N ALA A 121 -7.91 7.98 -1.96
CA ALA A 121 -9.30 7.96 -1.50
C ALA A 121 -9.98 6.58 -1.63
N LEU A 122 -9.58 5.77 -2.61
CA LEU A 122 -10.17 4.45 -2.85
C LEU A 122 -9.55 3.33 -2.00
N SER A 123 -8.38 3.56 -1.39
CA SER A 123 -7.65 2.51 -0.68
C SER A 123 -8.45 1.88 0.45
N ARG A 124 -9.20 2.69 1.22
CA ARG A 124 -10.08 2.19 2.28
C ARG A 124 -11.13 1.20 1.75
N ALA A 125 -11.77 1.54 0.64
CA ALA A 125 -12.83 0.72 0.06
C ALA A 125 -12.26 -0.58 -0.52
N TYR A 126 -11.10 -0.50 -1.20
CA TYR A 126 -10.43 -1.68 -1.73
C TYR A 126 -9.97 -2.64 -0.63
N LEU A 127 -9.35 -2.13 0.43
CA LEU A 127 -8.96 -2.94 1.59
C LEU A 127 -10.18 -3.63 2.21
N GLY A 128 -11.28 -2.90 2.41
CA GLY A 128 -12.53 -3.49 2.91
C GLY A 128 -13.13 -4.56 1.98
N LYS A 129 -13.04 -4.41 0.65
CA LYS A 129 -13.47 -5.45 -0.29
C LYS A 129 -12.55 -6.67 -0.22
N MET A 130 -11.25 -6.48 -0.13
CA MET A 130 -10.26 -7.56 -0.07
C MET A 130 -10.33 -8.36 1.23
N GLU A 131 -10.63 -7.73 2.36
CA GLU A 131 -10.83 -8.43 3.64
C GLU A 131 -12.04 -9.38 3.62
N ASN A 132 -13.08 -9.04 2.84
CA ASN A 132 -14.25 -9.88 2.64
C ASN A 132 -14.09 -10.91 1.50
N GLY A 133 -12.95 -10.89 0.81
CA GLY A 133 -12.61 -11.79 -0.30
C GLY A 133 -11.19 -12.32 -0.18
N SER A 134 -10.63 -12.85 -1.26
CA SER A 134 -9.22 -13.25 -1.32
C SER A 134 -8.55 -12.60 -2.52
N PRO A 135 -7.58 -11.67 -2.34
CA PRO A 135 -6.89 -11.06 -3.48
C PRO A 135 -6.00 -12.06 -4.24
N LEU A 136 -5.80 -13.28 -3.73
CA LEU A 136 -5.07 -14.35 -4.42
C LEU A 136 -5.80 -14.84 -5.68
N GLU A 137 -7.13 -14.75 -5.70
CA GLU A 137 -7.98 -15.24 -6.81
C GLU A 137 -8.26 -14.15 -7.85
N GLY A 138 -7.87 -12.90 -7.55
CA GLY A 138 -8.18 -11.71 -8.33
C GLY A 138 -9.47 -11.05 -7.91
N VAL A 139 -9.49 -9.71 -8.03
CA VAL A 139 -10.70 -8.92 -7.75
C VAL A 139 -11.58 -9.01 -8.99
N ALA A 140 -12.68 -9.76 -8.89
CA ALA A 140 -13.79 -9.69 -9.85
C ALA A 140 -14.52 -8.34 -9.75
#